data_AF-A0AAV5JBV4-F1
#
_entry.id   AF-A0AAV5JBV4-F1
#
_cell.length_a   1.000
_cell.length_b   1.000
_cell.length_c   1.000
_cell.angle_alpha   90.00
_cell.angle_beta   90.00
_cell.angle_gamma   90.00
#
_symmetry.space_group_name_H-M   'P 1'
#
loop_
_entity.id
_entity.type
_entity.pdbx_description
1 polymer ?
#
loop_
_entity_poly.entity_id
_entity_poly.type
_entity_poly.pdbx_seq_one_letter_code
_entity_poly.pdbx_strand_id
1 'polypeptide(L)'
;MVVARFGKECSHVYSTCRREFLDESLSRLRLQKLSIEEVQKKPWQDLEDEIEWWIKAANIAIRIFFTNERHMYDCVFFGFSSATDLSFMEVCDGFTIQLLICADAIAIGIQWVECDEH
;
A
#
# COMPACT_ATOMS: atom_id res chain seq x y z
N MET A 1 -17.82 -16.16 26.59
CA MET A 1 -18.35 -15.43 25.40
C MET A 1 -17.98 -13.94 25.43
N VAL A 2 -16.71 -13.62 25.72
CA VAL A 2 -16.17 -12.24 25.77
C VAL A 2 -15.15 -12.06 24.65
N VAL A 3 -14.31 -13.06 24.41
CA VAL A 3 -13.30 -13.13 23.33
C VAL A 3 -13.90 -12.84 21.94
N ALA A 4 -15.06 -13.41 21.59
CA ALA A 4 -15.70 -13.21 20.29
C ALA A 4 -16.28 -11.79 20.07
N ARG A 5 -16.70 -11.10 21.14
CA ARG A 5 -17.18 -9.70 21.05
C ARG A 5 -16.03 -8.70 20.99
N PHE A 6 -14.95 -8.97 21.73
CA PHE A 6 -13.74 -8.14 21.68
C PHE A 6 -12.94 -8.32 20.40
N GLY A 7 -12.98 -9.49 19.76
CA GLY A 7 -12.27 -9.75 18.51
C GLY A 7 -12.64 -8.78 17.38
N LYS A 8 -13.94 -8.42 17.26
CA LYS A 8 -14.41 -7.50 16.21
C LYS A 8 -13.99 -6.04 16.46
N GLU A 9 -14.14 -5.56 17.69
CA GLU A 9 -13.70 -4.20 18.06
C GLU A 9 -12.17 -4.06 17.98
N CYS A 10 -11.44 -5.07 18.45
CA CYS A 10 -9.98 -5.12 18.36
C CYS A 10 -9.51 -5.18 16.91
N SER A 11 -10.17 -5.98 16.06
CA SER A 11 -9.95 -5.99 14.61
C SER A 11 -10.20 -4.63 13.98
N HIS A 12 -11.26 -3.93 14.36
CA HIS A 12 -11.59 -2.63 13.77
C HIS A 12 -10.55 -1.55 14.13
N VAL A 13 -10.16 -1.49 15.41
CA VAL A 13 -9.10 -0.58 15.88
C VAL A 13 -7.77 -0.93 15.23
N TYR A 14 -7.42 -2.22 15.16
CA TYR A 14 -6.22 -2.71 14.50
C TYR A 14 -6.16 -2.26 13.04
N SER A 15 -7.20 -2.56 12.24
CA SER A 15 -7.25 -2.18 10.83
C SER A 15 -7.15 -0.66 10.63
N THR A 16 -7.75 0.13 11.52
CA THR A 16 -7.69 1.60 11.45
C THR A 16 -6.28 2.12 11.72
N CYS A 17 -5.65 1.70 12.82
CA CYS A 17 -4.27 2.11 13.14
C CYS A 17 -3.28 1.66 12.07
N ARG A 18 -3.47 0.45 11.50
CA ARG A 18 -2.61 -0.04 10.41
C ARG A 18 -2.79 0.77 9.14
N ARG A 19 -4.00 1.19 8.81
CA ARG A 19 -4.25 2.08 7.67
C ARG A 19 -3.55 3.43 7.82
N GLU A 20 -3.61 4.04 9.00
CA GLU A 20 -2.91 5.30 9.28
C GLU A 20 -1.38 5.13 9.19
N PHE A 21 -0.84 4.07 9.77
CA PHE A 21 0.59 3.75 9.68
C PHE A 21 1.04 3.51 8.23
N LEU A 22 0.21 2.82 7.43
CA LEU A 22 0.46 2.59 6.01
C LEU A 22 0.51 3.90 5.24
N ASP A 23 -0.47 4.77 5.44
CA ASP A 23 -0.55 6.08 4.78
C ASP A 23 0.68 6.94 5.12
N GLU A 24 1.08 6.98 6.39
CA GLU A 24 2.27 7.70 6.82
C GLU A 24 3.56 7.10 6.24
N SER A 25 3.66 5.77 6.17
CA SER A 25 4.83 5.09 5.62
C SER A 25 4.96 5.30 4.12
N LEU A 26 3.86 5.22 3.37
CA LEU A 26 3.82 5.51 1.94
C LEU A 26 4.19 6.97 1.68
N SER A 27 3.69 7.88 2.51
CA SER A 27 4.07 9.30 2.50
C SER A 27 5.58 9.50 2.70
N ARG A 28 6.16 8.86 3.72
CA ARG A 28 7.61 8.92 4.01
C ARG A 28 8.45 8.31 2.90
N LEU A 29 7.96 7.23 2.29
CA LEU A 29 8.58 6.57 1.14
C LEU A 29 8.24 7.25 -0.18
N ARG A 30 7.62 8.44 -0.19
CA ARG A 30 7.10 9.17 -1.36
C ARG A 30 6.43 8.26 -2.41
N LEU A 31 5.82 7.18 -1.97
CA LEU A 31 5.01 6.26 -2.76
C LEU A 31 3.57 6.78 -2.89
N GLN A 32 3.37 8.08 -2.68
CA GLN A 32 2.06 8.70 -2.81
C GLN A 32 1.60 8.67 -4.26
N LYS A 33 0.29 8.85 -4.43
CA LYS A 33 -0.37 8.90 -5.71
C LYS A 33 0.28 9.96 -6.60
N LEU A 34 1.08 9.53 -7.56
CA LEU A 34 1.58 10.39 -8.62
C LEU A 34 0.37 10.90 -9.38
N SER A 35 0.18 12.23 -9.41
CA SER A 35 -0.88 12.80 -10.21
C SER A 35 -0.49 12.73 -11.69
N ILE A 36 -1.47 12.51 -12.56
CA ILE A 36 -1.26 12.48 -14.02
C ILE A 36 -0.60 13.79 -14.49
N GLU A 37 -0.94 14.91 -13.85
CA GLU A 37 -0.36 16.22 -14.15
C GLU A 37 1.13 16.34 -13.80
N GLU A 38 1.59 15.69 -12.73
CA GLU A 38 3.01 15.65 -12.36
C GLU A 38 3.82 14.81 -13.35
N VAL A 39 3.23 13.70 -13.82
CA VAL A 39 3.84 12.83 -14.83
C VAL A 39 3.96 13.54 -16.18
N GLN A 40 2.95 14.35 -16.56
CA GLN A 40 2.94 15.08 -17.84
C GLN A 40 3.91 16.27 -17.90
N LYS A 41 4.23 16.90 -16.76
CA LYS A 41 5.07 18.12 -16.74
C LYS A 41 6.56 17.85 -16.57
N LYS A 42 6.94 16.61 -16.23
CA LYS A 42 8.33 16.22 -15.98
C LYS A 42 9.01 15.73 -17.25
N PRO A 43 10.32 16.02 -17.44
CA PRO A 43 11.07 15.41 -18.52
C PRO A 43 11.18 13.90 -18.29
N TRP A 44 11.15 13.13 -19.38
CA TRP A 44 11.12 11.67 -19.35
C TRP A 44 12.25 11.03 -18.53
N GLN A 45 13.46 11.60 -18.59
CA GLN A 45 14.62 11.12 -17.82
C GLN A 45 14.39 11.21 -16.29
N ASP A 46 13.79 12.31 -15.81
CA ASP A 46 13.46 12.46 -14.39
C ASP A 46 12.33 11.48 -13.98
N LEU A 47 11.44 11.14 -14.92
CA LEU A 47 10.36 10.18 -14.71
C LEU A 47 10.89 8.74 -14.62
N GLU A 48 11.83 8.35 -15.48
CA GLU A 48 12.47 7.02 -15.43
C GLU A 48 13.16 6.77 -14.08
N ASP A 49 13.92 7.76 -13.59
CA ASP A 49 14.58 7.70 -12.28
C ASP A 49 13.56 7.60 -11.13
N GLU A 50 12.45 8.33 -11.22
CA GLU A 50 11.38 8.30 -10.24
C GLU A 50 10.62 6.96 -10.24
N ILE A 51 10.41 6.36 -11.42
CA ILE A 51 9.82 5.01 -11.57
C ILE A 51 10.76 3.96 -10.99
N GLU A 52 12.06 3.99 -11.31
CA GLU A 52 13.01 3.01 -10.78
C GLU A 52 13.08 3.09 -9.24
N TRP A 53 13.08 4.31 -8.71
CA TRP A 53 13.02 4.54 -7.27
C TRP A 53 11.70 4.06 -6.67
N TRP A 54 10.56 4.34 -7.32
CA TRP A 54 9.24 3.90 -6.88
C TRP A 54 9.16 2.37 -6.82
N ILE A 55 9.67 1.65 -7.83
CA ILE A 55 9.73 0.18 -7.84
C ILE A 55 10.57 -0.34 -6.67
N LYS A 56 11.73 0.26 -6.40
CA LYS A 56 12.60 -0.13 -5.28
C LYS A 56 11.90 0.12 -3.94
N ALA A 57 11.32 1.30 -3.74
CA ALA A 57 10.60 1.66 -2.53
C ALA A 57 9.36 0.79 -2.31
N ALA A 58 8.59 0.50 -3.35
CA ALA A 58 7.43 -0.39 -3.29
C ALA A 58 7.83 -1.82 -2.90
N ASN A 59 8.91 -2.37 -3.48
CA ASN A 59 9.41 -3.69 -3.11
C ASN A 59 9.85 -3.78 -1.64
N ILE A 60 10.52 -2.75 -1.15
CA ILE A 60 10.92 -2.65 0.28
C ILE A 60 9.69 -2.55 1.15
N ALA A 61 8.73 -1.69 0.79
CA ALA A 61 7.47 -1.52 1.50
C ALA A 61 6.75 -2.87 1.60
N ILE A 62 6.47 -3.53 0.47
CA ILE A 62 5.82 -4.86 0.42
C ILE A 62 6.52 -5.83 1.36
N ARG A 63 7.85 -6.00 1.24
CA ARG A 63 8.59 -6.95 2.07
C ARG A 63 8.47 -6.66 3.56
N ILE A 64 8.65 -5.41 3.96
CA ILE A 64 8.58 -5.00 5.36
C ILE A 64 7.14 -5.11 5.86
N PHE A 65 6.16 -4.65 5.09
CA PHE A 65 4.75 -4.65 5.47
C PHE A 65 4.21 -6.04 5.64
N PHE A 66 4.30 -6.92 4.64
CA PHE A 66 3.74 -8.26 4.75
C PHE A 66 4.38 -9.08 5.88
N THR A 67 5.69 -8.92 6.10
CA THR A 67 6.39 -9.61 7.19
C THR A 67 5.95 -9.10 8.56
N ASN A 68 5.91 -7.78 8.74
CA ASN A 68 5.51 -7.19 10.02
C ASN A 68 4.02 -7.36 10.31
N GLU A 69 3.18 -7.27 9.28
CA GLU A 69 1.73 -7.45 9.39
C GLU A 69 1.40 -8.86 9.86
N ARG A 70 2.05 -9.87 9.27
CA ARG A 70 1.89 -11.27 9.69
C ARG A 70 2.35 -11.49 11.12
N HIS A 71 3.50 -10.94 11.49
CA HIS A 71 4.02 -11.06 12.86
C HIS A 71 3.12 -10.36 13.88
N MET A 72 2.65 -9.13 13.59
CA MET A 72 1.75 -8.40 14.49
C MET A 72 0.38 -9.10 14.61
N TYR A 73 -0.16 -9.60 13.50
CA TYR A 73 -1.38 -10.40 13.51
C TYR A 73 -1.24 -11.62 14.40
N ASP A 74 -0.18 -12.41 14.23
CA ASP A 74 0.09 -13.59 15.05
C ASP A 74 0.26 -13.23 16.54
N CYS A 75 0.89 -12.10 16.87
CA CYS A 75 1.04 -11.64 18.26
C CYS A 75 -0.27 -11.15 18.89
N VAL A 76 -1.10 -10.40 18.15
CA VAL A 76 -2.32 -9.76 18.67
C VAL A 76 -3.47 -10.75 18.73
N PHE A 77 -3.57 -11.64 17.74
CA PHE A 77 -4.70 -12.56 17.57
C PHE A 77 -4.36 -14.01 17.93
N PHE A 78 -3.24 -14.27 18.62
CA PHE A 78 -2.91 -15.60 19.13
C PHE A 78 -4.06 -16.17 19.97
N GLY A 79 -4.70 -17.24 19.48
CA GLY A 79 -5.83 -17.89 20.15
C GLY A 79 -7.23 -17.33 19.83
N PHE A 80 -7.35 -16.36 18.90
CA PHE A 80 -8.63 -15.92 18.33
C PHE A 80 -9.04 -16.79 17.12
N SER A 81 -10.35 -16.83 16.78
CA SER A 81 -10.86 -17.69 15.69
C SER A 81 -10.57 -17.12 14.30
N SER A 82 -10.69 -17.95 13.26
CA SER A 82 -10.50 -17.59 11.82
C SER A 82 -11.30 -16.39 11.30
N ALA A 83 -12.24 -15.84 12.09
CA ALA A 83 -12.91 -14.58 11.77
C ALA A 83 -11.95 -13.38 11.81
N THR A 84 -10.80 -13.49 12.48
CA THR A 84 -9.77 -12.44 12.50
C THR A 84 -8.92 -12.43 11.23
N ASP A 85 -8.89 -13.50 10.42
CA ASP A 85 -8.09 -13.53 9.18
C ASP A 85 -8.58 -12.50 8.15
N LEU A 86 -9.85 -12.05 8.28
CA LEU A 86 -10.40 -10.95 7.49
C LEU A 86 -9.72 -9.61 7.75
N SER A 87 -9.22 -9.35 8.96
CA SER A 87 -8.61 -8.07 9.31
C SER A 87 -7.24 -7.89 8.66
N PHE A 88 -6.44 -8.95 8.67
CA PHE A 88 -5.18 -9.04 7.91
C PHE A 88 -5.44 -8.81 6.42
N MET A 89 -6.46 -9.48 5.88
CA MET A 89 -6.82 -9.36 4.46
C MET A 89 -7.27 -7.94 4.11
N GLU A 90 -8.11 -7.29 4.94
CA GLU A 90 -8.57 -5.91 4.73
C GLU A 90 -7.41 -4.90 4.71
N VAL A 91 -6.42 -5.07 5.60
CA VAL A 91 -5.24 -4.20 5.65
C VAL A 91 -4.35 -4.40 4.42
N CYS A 92 -4.12 -5.65 4.02
CA CYS A 92 -3.35 -5.97 2.82
C CYS A 92 -4.05 -5.53 1.53
N ASP A 93 -5.37 -5.63 1.46
CA ASP A 93 -6.16 -5.22 0.29
C ASP A 93 -6.09 -3.71 0.07
N GLY A 94 -6.26 -2.92 1.14
CA GLY A 94 -6.12 -1.47 1.08
C GLY A 94 -4.73 -1.02 0.59
N PHE A 95 -3.67 -1.68 1.05
CA PHE A 95 -2.30 -1.44 0.60
C PHE A 95 -2.09 -1.81 -0.88
N THR A 96 -2.62 -2.97 -1.28
CA THR A 96 -2.50 -3.48 -2.66
C THR A 96 -3.22 -2.56 -3.64
N ILE A 97 -4.42 -2.09 -3.29
CA ILE A 97 -5.19 -1.14 -4.10
C ILE A 97 -4.42 0.16 -4.31
N GLN A 98 -3.81 0.74 -3.26
CA GLN A 98 -3.04 1.98 -3.40
C GLN A 98 -1.82 1.81 -4.31
N LEU A 99 -1.07 0.72 -4.16
CA LEU A 99 0.05 0.41 -5.05
C LEU A 99 -0.41 0.25 -6.50
N LEU A 100 -1.54 -0.44 -6.72
CA LEU A 100 -2.07 -0.65 -8.06
C LEU A 100 -2.53 0.65 -8.71
N ILE A 101 -3.17 1.55 -7.95
CA ILE A 101 -3.57 2.89 -8.44
C ILE A 101 -2.35 3.71 -8.86
N CYS A 102 -1.26 3.67 -8.09
CA CYS A 102 -0.02 4.34 -8.46
C CYS A 102 0.62 3.71 -9.71
N ALA A 103 0.64 2.38 -9.80
CA ALA A 103 1.16 1.68 -10.97
C ALA A 103 0.35 1.98 -12.25
N ASP A 104 -0.98 2.07 -12.13
CA ASP A 104 -1.88 2.44 -13.24
C ASP A 104 -1.63 3.88 -13.70
N ALA A 105 -1.46 4.83 -12.76
CA ALA A 105 -1.13 6.21 -13.10
C ALA A 105 0.22 6.33 -13.84
N ILE A 106 1.23 5.55 -13.43
CA ILE A 106 2.52 5.47 -14.13
C ILE A 106 2.32 4.88 -15.54
N ALA A 107 1.62 3.74 -15.65
CA ALA A 107 1.40 3.07 -16.93
C ALA A 107 0.66 3.95 -17.95
N ILE A 108 -0.40 4.64 -17.50
CA ILE A 108 -1.13 5.62 -18.30
C ILE A 108 -0.19 6.75 -18.72
N GLY A 109 0.59 7.30 -17.79
CA GLY A 109 1.58 8.35 -18.06
C GLY A 109 2.58 7.99 -19.16
N ILE A 110 3.10 6.77 -19.14
CA ILE A 110 4.02 6.25 -20.16
C ILE A 110 3.35 6.16 -21.53
N GLN A 111 2.10 5.69 -21.59
CA GLN A 111 1.37 5.54 -22.86
C GLN A 111 1.12 6.87 -23.58
N TRP A 112 0.99 7.99 -22.85
CA TRP A 112 0.85 9.31 -23.47
C TRP A 112 2.15 9.82 -24.11
N VAL A 113 3.30 9.49 -23.51
CA VAL A 113 4.62 9.90 -24.04
C VAL A 113 4.88 9.26 -25.41
N GLU A 114 4.50 7.99 -25.59
CA GLU A 114 4.59 7.32 -26.90
C GLU A 114 3.66 7.92 -27.97
N CYS A 115 2.57 8.59 -27.58
CA CYS A 115 1.64 9.24 -28.52
C CYS A 115 2.08 10.65 -28.96
N ASP A 116 2.94 11.34 -28.20
CA ASP A 116 3.47 12.67 -28.57
C ASP A 116 4.72 12.57 -29.48
N GLU A 117 5.32 11.37 -29.59
CA GLU A 117 6.44 11.06 -30.49
C GLU A 117 6.01 10.62 -31.91
N HIS A 118 4.72 10.68 -32.26
CA HIS A 118 4.18 10.34 -33.59
C HIS A 118 3.32 11.47 -34.19
#